data_AF-A0A6U7V262-F1
#
_entry.id   AF-A0A6U7V262-F1
#
_cell.length_a   1.000
_cell.length_b   1.000
_cell.length_c   1.000
_cell.angle_alpha   90.00
_cell.angle_beta   90.00
_cell.angle_gamma   90.00
#
_symmetry.space_group_name_H-M   'P 1'
#
loop_
_entity.id
_entity.type
_entity.pdbx_description
1 polymer ?
#
loop_
_entity_poly.entity_id
_entity_poly.type
_entity_poly.pdbx_seq_one_letter_code
_entity_poly.pdbx_strand_id
1 'polypeptide(L)'
;GPHKAGGDTLPAPPLKNYNAMAQNLFNQVRTPAALLAGVTFGAIFGMPLVVGDPFLLAVLKRGYVILLGAALGCQLLSIVAATAGLMKLAVEADTPGHAYASPVAQLRAELPLEWAACTFNFCAGLLLFTVAVGIRAHISIACPYASKVVVFMFSGAFLAMFQFVNTNSRELTGTNGFVPLAWDYVKQMAVSGSVLNLAALGCMLLSVVWTVLTVHHFAPPLAQWMPGAVAATPVKPV
;
A
#
# COMPACT_ATOMS: atom_id res chain seq x y z
N GLY A 1 -22.43 -57.27 19.70
CA GLY A 1 -22.23 -57.04 18.26
C GLY A 1 -21.70 -55.63 18.06
N PRO A 2 -20.65 -55.42 17.25
CA PRO A 2 -20.08 -54.08 17.06
C PRO A 2 -20.97 -53.27 16.11
N HIS A 3 -21.36 -52.07 16.56
CA HIS A 3 -21.99 -51.05 15.72
C HIS A 3 -21.00 -50.58 14.66
N LYS A 4 -21.31 -50.83 13.38
CA LYS A 4 -20.66 -50.17 12.25
C LYS A 4 -21.04 -48.69 12.27
N ALA A 5 -20.08 -47.83 12.60
CA ALA A 5 -20.18 -46.40 12.33
C ALA A 5 -20.09 -46.21 10.80
N GLY A 6 -21.26 -46.00 10.17
CA GLY A 6 -21.34 -45.51 8.80
C GLY A 6 -20.82 -44.08 8.78
N GLY A 7 -19.56 -43.91 8.37
CA GLY A 7 -19.02 -42.60 8.07
C GLY A 7 -19.64 -42.12 6.78
N ASP A 8 -20.70 -41.32 6.90
CA ASP A 8 -21.22 -40.49 5.80
C ASP A 8 -20.12 -39.49 5.43
N THR A 9 -19.23 -39.90 4.53
CA THR A 9 -18.31 -38.98 3.85
C THR A 9 -19.17 -38.05 3.00
N LEU A 10 -19.41 -36.84 3.51
CA LEU A 10 -20.02 -35.75 2.74
C LEU A 10 -19.30 -35.68 1.38
N PRO A 11 -20.03 -35.68 0.25
CA PRO A 11 -19.41 -35.64 -1.06
C PRO A 11 -18.56 -34.38 -1.14
N ALA A 12 -17.27 -34.56 -1.45
CA ALA A 12 -16.36 -33.45 -1.63
C ALA A 12 -16.97 -32.45 -2.63
N PRO A 13 -16.97 -31.14 -2.34
CA PRO A 13 -17.60 -30.15 -3.20
C PRO A 13 -17.05 -30.27 -4.63
N PRO A 14 -17.90 -30.12 -5.66
CA PRO A 14 -17.52 -30.36 -7.03
C PRO A 14 -16.33 -29.48 -7.43
N LEU A 15 -15.27 -30.14 -7.85
CA LEU A 15 -13.99 -29.57 -8.28
C LEU A 15 -14.23 -28.70 -9.51
N LYS A 16 -14.11 -27.38 -9.38
CA LYS A 16 -14.44 -26.41 -10.43
C LYS A 16 -13.19 -25.64 -10.87
N ASN A 17 -13.04 -25.46 -12.18
CA ASN A 17 -12.04 -24.54 -12.73
C ASN A 17 -12.46 -23.09 -12.43
N TYR A 18 -11.65 -22.38 -11.64
CA TYR A 18 -11.91 -21.00 -11.22
C TYR A 18 -11.11 -19.96 -12.01
N ASN A 19 -10.42 -20.35 -13.09
CA ASN A 19 -9.49 -19.48 -13.82
C ASN A 19 -10.17 -18.18 -14.29
N ALA A 20 -11.35 -18.25 -14.90
CA ALA A 20 -12.09 -17.04 -15.31
C ALA A 20 -12.43 -16.10 -14.13
N MET A 21 -12.77 -16.65 -12.96
CA MET A 21 -13.03 -15.86 -11.75
C MET A 21 -11.74 -15.28 -11.17
N ALA A 22 -10.64 -16.03 -11.19
CA ALA A 22 -9.33 -15.58 -10.76
C ALA A 22 -8.80 -14.43 -11.64
N GLN A 23 -8.99 -14.51 -12.96
CA GLN A 23 -8.69 -13.42 -13.89
C GLN A 23 -9.52 -12.17 -13.58
N ASN A 24 -10.81 -12.34 -13.26
CA ASN A 24 -11.67 -11.23 -12.87
C ASN A 24 -11.16 -10.52 -11.60
N LEU A 25 -10.65 -11.25 -10.61
CA LEU A 25 -10.06 -10.64 -9.41
C LEU A 25 -8.85 -9.75 -9.72
N PHE A 26 -7.94 -10.19 -10.60
CA PHE A 26 -6.85 -9.33 -11.05
C PHE A 26 -7.34 -8.09 -11.79
N ASN A 27 -8.37 -8.22 -12.63
CA ASN A 27 -8.95 -7.07 -13.34
C ASN A 27 -9.62 -6.06 -12.39
N GLN A 28 -10.27 -6.53 -11.32
CA GLN A 28 -10.88 -5.68 -10.30
C GLN A 28 -9.87 -4.81 -9.56
N VAL A 29 -8.61 -5.24 -9.47
CA VAL A 29 -7.52 -4.45 -8.87
C VAL A 29 -6.79 -3.60 -9.92
N ARG A 30 -6.47 -4.21 -11.07
CA ARG A 30 -5.65 -3.59 -12.13
C ARG A 30 -6.28 -2.30 -12.69
N THR A 31 -7.57 -2.31 -12.99
CA THR A 31 -8.26 -1.15 -13.58
C THR A 31 -8.27 0.06 -12.65
N PRO A 32 -8.74 -0.01 -11.40
CA PRO A 32 -8.67 1.13 -10.49
C PRO A 32 -7.23 1.54 -10.16
N ALA A 33 -6.29 0.60 -10.08
CA ALA A 33 -4.87 0.92 -9.91
C ALA A 33 -4.35 1.80 -11.06
N ALA A 34 -4.69 1.48 -12.32
CA ALA A 34 -4.31 2.29 -13.48
C ALA A 34 -4.90 3.71 -13.44
N LEU A 35 -6.17 3.85 -13.03
CA LEU A 35 -6.79 5.16 -12.86
C LEU A 35 -6.10 5.98 -11.77
N LEU A 36 -5.79 5.35 -10.63
CA LEU A 36 -5.06 6.00 -9.54
C LEU A 36 -3.63 6.36 -9.94
N ALA A 37 -2.94 5.51 -10.72
CA ALA A 37 -1.62 5.80 -11.26
C ALA A 37 -1.66 7.06 -12.15
N GLY A 38 -2.68 7.21 -12.99
CA GLY A 38 -2.86 8.41 -13.83
C GLY A 38 -3.06 9.68 -12.99
N VAL A 39 -3.93 9.64 -11.98
CA VAL A 39 -4.21 10.79 -11.10
C VAL A 39 -2.98 11.14 -10.24
N THR A 40 -2.32 10.13 -9.68
CA THR A 40 -1.13 10.32 -8.84
C THR A 40 0.02 10.93 -9.65
N PHE A 41 0.25 10.48 -10.88
CA PHE A 41 1.27 11.03 -11.77
C PHE A 41 1.12 12.54 -11.96
N GLY A 42 -0.07 13.02 -12.35
CA GLY A 42 -0.31 14.47 -12.50
C GLY A 42 -0.24 15.23 -11.18
N ALA A 43 -0.68 14.61 -10.09
CA ALA A 43 -0.69 15.24 -8.77
C ALA A 43 0.71 15.43 -8.17
N ILE A 44 1.67 14.53 -8.44
CA ILE A 44 3.07 14.63 -7.97
C ILE A 44 3.72 15.91 -8.47
N PHE A 45 3.61 16.18 -9.77
CA PHE A 45 4.26 17.32 -10.40
C PHE A 45 3.44 18.62 -10.31
N GLY A 46 2.19 18.54 -9.85
CA GLY A 46 1.31 19.71 -9.69
C GLY A 46 1.60 20.60 -8.48
N MET A 47 2.54 20.23 -7.60
CA MET A 47 2.90 21.02 -6.41
C MET A 47 4.31 21.59 -6.53
N PRO A 48 4.47 22.93 -6.69
CA PRO A 48 5.79 23.53 -6.80
C PRO A 48 6.53 23.49 -5.46
N LEU A 49 7.77 22.98 -5.50
CA LEU A 49 8.72 23.05 -4.38
C LEU A 49 9.49 24.36 -4.47
N VAL A 50 9.23 25.30 -3.57
CA VAL A 50 9.81 26.65 -3.63
C VAL A 50 10.92 26.79 -2.58
N VAL A 51 12.06 27.32 -3.01
CA VAL A 51 13.15 27.68 -2.09
C VAL A 51 12.71 28.91 -1.29
N GLY A 52 12.76 28.81 0.05
CA GLY A 52 12.31 29.88 0.95
C GLY A 52 10.94 29.64 1.59
N ASP A 53 10.26 28.51 1.29
CA ASP A 53 9.09 28.09 2.05
C ASP A 53 9.44 27.97 3.56
N PRO A 54 8.54 28.40 4.47
CA PRO A 54 8.70 28.13 5.89
C PRO A 54 8.92 26.64 6.14
N PHE A 55 9.74 26.31 7.14
CA PHE A 55 10.19 24.94 7.38
C PHE A 55 9.04 23.91 7.36
N LEU A 56 7.96 24.17 8.11
CA LEU A 56 6.81 23.25 8.21
C LEU A 56 6.13 23.05 6.84
N LEU A 57 5.96 24.13 6.06
CA LEU A 57 5.39 24.08 4.73
C LEU A 57 6.28 23.29 3.76
N ALA A 58 7.60 23.51 3.83
CA ALA A 58 8.57 22.77 3.03
C ALA A 58 8.53 21.26 3.34
N VAL A 59 8.44 20.88 4.62
CA VAL A 59 8.29 19.48 5.04
C VAL A 59 6.98 18.89 4.52
N LEU A 60 5.86 19.60 4.65
CA LEU A 60 4.57 19.12 4.18
C LEU A 60 4.56 18.91 2.65
N LYS A 61 5.09 19.87 1.88
CA LYS A 61 5.18 19.74 0.41
C LYS A 61 6.07 18.56 -0.01
N ARG A 62 7.22 18.38 0.64
CA ARG A 62 8.13 17.25 0.37
C ARG A 62 7.50 15.91 0.77
N GLY A 63 6.87 15.85 1.93
CA GLY A 63 6.14 14.68 2.41
C GLY A 63 5.01 14.29 1.44
N TYR A 64 4.26 15.27 0.95
CA TYR A 64 3.25 15.06 -0.10
C TYR A 64 3.85 14.43 -1.37
N VAL A 65 4.96 14.97 -1.89
CA VAL A 65 5.62 14.44 -3.10
C VAL A 65 6.14 13.02 -2.87
N ILE A 66 6.75 12.74 -1.71
CA ILE A 66 7.25 11.41 -1.34
C ILE A 66 6.09 10.41 -1.26
N LEU A 67 5.01 10.75 -0.56
CA LEU A 67 3.84 9.88 -0.39
C LEU A 67 3.15 9.59 -1.71
N LEU A 68 2.96 10.58 -2.58
CA LEU A 68 2.39 10.34 -3.91
C LEU A 68 3.34 9.56 -4.81
N GLY A 69 4.65 9.81 -4.76
CA GLY A 69 5.64 9.04 -5.51
C GLY A 69 5.62 7.56 -5.11
N ALA A 70 5.56 7.30 -3.80
CA ALA A 70 5.39 5.95 -3.27
C ALA A 70 4.04 5.33 -3.68
N ALA A 71 2.95 6.09 -3.60
CA ALA A 71 1.63 5.65 -4.03
C ALA A 71 1.62 5.26 -5.52
N LEU A 72 2.21 6.10 -6.39
CA LEU A 72 2.34 5.82 -7.81
C LEU A 72 3.16 4.53 -8.05
N GLY A 73 4.30 4.38 -7.38
CA GLY A 73 5.14 3.18 -7.47
C GLY A 73 4.35 1.91 -7.08
N CYS A 74 3.59 1.97 -5.99
CA CYS A 74 2.71 0.89 -5.58
C CYS A 74 1.61 0.60 -6.62
N GLN A 75 0.95 1.60 -7.18
CA GLN A 75 -0.08 1.35 -8.20
C GLN A 75 0.52 0.72 -9.47
N LEU A 76 1.69 1.18 -9.93
CA LEU A 76 2.39 0.58 -11.06
C LEU A 76 2.77 -0.88 -10.79
N LEU A 77 3.32 -1.19 -9.61
CA LEU A 77 3.63 -2.57 -9.21
C LEU A 77 2.37 -3.44 -9.16
N SER A 78 1.25 -2.92 -8.67
CA SER A 78 -0.02 -3.65 -8.66
C SER A 78 -0.51 -3.98 -10.07
N ILE A 79 -0.41 -3.03 -11.02
CA ILE A 79 -0.78 -3.24 -12.43
C ILE A 79 0.11 -4.31 -13.07
N VAL A 80 1.42 -4.25 -12.84
CA VAL A 80 2.39 -5.20 -13.41
C VAL A 80 2.17 -6.59 -12.82
N ALA A 81 2.04 -6.72 -11.50
CA ALA A 81 1.77 -7.99 -10.83
C ALA A 81 0.45 -8.61 -11.30
N ALA A 82 -0.62 -7.81 -11.42
CA ALA A 82 -1.89 -8.27 -11.94
C ALA A 82 -1.80 -8.73 -13.40
N THR A 83 -1.05 -8.01 -14.23
CA THR A 83 -0.86 -8.36 -15.64
C THR A 83 -0.04 -9.64 -15.79
N ALA A 84 1.03 -9.79 -15.02
CA ALA A 84 1.82 -11.02 -14.99
C ALA A 84 0.97 -12.22 -14.53
N GLY A 85 0.14 -12.04 -13.49
CA GLY A 85 -0.80 -13.06 -13.03
C GLY A 85 -1.81 -13.47 -14.09
N LEU A 86 -2.40 -12.50 -14.81
CA LEU A 86 -3.30 -12.78 -15.94
C LEU A 86 -2.62 -13.56 -17.06
N MET A 87 -1.38 -13.22 -17.41
CA MET A 87 -0.62 -13.94 -18.44
C MET A 87 -0.33 -15.39 -18.02
N LYS A 88 0.04 -15.63 -16.75
CA LYS A 88 0.26 -16.98 -16.23
C LYS A 88 -1.02 -17.81 -16.25
N LEU A 89 -2.13 -17.24 -15.77
CA LEU A 89 -3.45 -17.88 -15.82
C LEU A 89 -3.90 -18.22 -17.24
N ALA A 90 -3.56 -17.38 -18.23
CA ALA A 90 -3.89 -17.63 -19.63
C ALA A 90 -3.10 -18.82 -20.21
N VAL A 91 -1.83 -18.99 -19.80
CA VAL A 91 -0.99 -20.11 -20.25
C VAL A 91 -1.41 -21.42 -19.55
N GLU A 92 -1.79 -21.36 -18.27
CA GLU A 92 -2.12 -22.54 -17.47
C GLU A 92 -3.57 -23.02 -17.66
N ALA A 93 -4.41 -22.27 -18.39
CA ALA A 93 -5.83 -22.55 -18.60
C ALA A 93 -6.13 -23.95 -19.17
N ASP A 94 -5.18 -24.53 -19.90
CA ASP A 94 -5.31 -25.83 -20.55
C ASP A 94 -4.72 -26.99 -19.74
N THR A 95 -4.24 -26.76 -18.50
CA THR A 95 -3.65 -27.83 -17.67
C THR A 95 -4.72 -28.52 -16.81
N PRO A 96 -5.13 -29.76 -17.13
CA PRO A 96 -6.13 -30.48 -16.32
C PRO A 96 -5.40 -31.08 -15.11
N GLY A 97 -5.65 -30.60 -13.90
CA GLY A 97 -5.06 -31.26 -12.73
C GLY A 97 -5.39 -30.73 -11.35
N HIS A 98 -5.66 -29.43 -11.19
CA HIS A 98 -5.81 -28.86 -9.86
C HIS A 98 -7.20 -28.30 -9.62
N ALA A 99 -7.79 -28.74 -8.51
CA ALA A 99 -9.09 -28.32 -8.07
C ALA A 99 -8.97 -27.52 -6.78
N TYR A 100 -9.62 -26.37 -6.75
CA TYR A 100 -9.51 -25.41 -5.65
C TYR A 100 -10.86 -25.20 -4.97
N ALA A 101 -10.84 -24.83 -3.69
CA ALA A 101 -12.06 -24.52 -2.92
C ALA A 101 -12.68 -23.17 -3.33
N SER A 102 -11.87 -22.23 -3.83
CA SER A 102 -12.29 -20.88 -4.23
C SER A 102 -11.29 -20.28 -5.23
N PRO A 103 -11.68 -19.23 -5.99
CA PRO A 103 -10.73 -18.54 -6.88
C PRO A 103 -9.54 -17.93 -6.13
N VAL A 104 -9.77 -17.46 -4.89
CA VAL A 104 -8.69 -16.94 -4.05
C VAL A 104 -7.74 -18.05 -3.60
N ALA A 105 -8.27 -19.23 -3.29
CA ALA A 105 -7.42 -20.38 -2.95
C ALA A 105 -6.54 -20.81 -4.12
N GLN A 106 -7.08 -20.75 -5.35
CA GLN A 106 -6.29 -20.97 -6.58
C GLN A 106 -5.14 -19.95 -6.69
N LEU A 107 -5.46 -18.65 -6.59
CA LEU A 107 -4.46 -17.59 -6.69
C LEU A 107 -3.34 -17.71 -5.65
N ARG A 108 -3.68 -18.10 -4.41
CA ARG A 108 -2.66 -18.30 -3.36
C ARG A 108 -1.80 -19.54 -3.57
N ALA A 109 -2.32 -20.56 -4.24
CA ALA A 109 -1.59 -21.80 -4.47
C ALA A 109 -0.67 -21.70 -5.70
N GLU A 110 -1.19 -21.17 -6.81
CA GLU A 110 -0.49 -21.13 -8.09
C GLU A 110 0.31 -19.83 -8.28
N LEU A 111 -0.23 -18.70 -7.79
CA LEU A 111 0.30 -17.35 -8.05
C LEU A 111 0.49 -16.53 -6.76
N PRO A 112 1.14 -17.10 -5.72
CA PRO A 112 1.21 -16.44 -4.41
C PRO A 112 1.88 -15.07 -4.49
N LEU A 113 2.94 -14.94 -5.31
CA LEU A 113 3.75 -13.73 -5.38
C LEU A 113 2.99 -12.62 -6.11
N GLU A 114 2.43 -12.94 -7.27
CA GLU A 114 1.66 -11.99 -8.06
C GLU A 114 0.42 -11.52 -7.29
N TRP A 115 -0.29 -12.42 -6.61
CA TRP A 115 -1.47 -12.07 -5.85
C TRP A 115 -1.16 -11.24 -4.60
N ALA A 116 -0.13 -11.63 -3.83
CA ALA A 116 0.32 -10.88 -2.66
C ALA A 116 0.84 -9.49 -3.07
N ALA A 117 1.69 -9.41 -4.10
CA ALA A 117 2.22 -8.16 -4.62
C ALA A 117 1.10 -7.23 -5.13
N CYS A 118 0.16 -7.77 -5.91
CA CYS A 118 -0.99 -7.04 -6.45
C CYS A 118 -1.83 -6.42 -5.32
N THR A 119 -2.24 -7.24 -4.36
CA THR A 119 -3.14 -6.84 -3.27
C THR A 119 -2.47 -5.88 -2.30
N PHE A 120 -1.24 -6.20 -1.86
CA PHE A 120 -0.48 -5.37 -0.94
C PHE A 120 -0.25 -3.98 -1.52
N ASN A 121 0.32 -3.90 -2.73
CA ASN A 121 0.67 -2.62 -3.33
C ASN A 121 -0.58 -1.79 -3.66
N PHE A 122 -1.69 -2.41 -4.08
CA PHE A 122 -2.94 -1.66 -4.29
C PHE A 122 -3.42 -0.98 -3.01
N CYS A 123 -3.52 -1.75 -1.91
CA CYS A 123 -3.94 -1.23 -0.61
C CYS A 123 -2.96 -0.20 -0.05
N ALA A 124 -1.66 -0.46 -0.13
CA ALA A 124 -0.62 0.47 0.30
C ALA A 124 -0.70 1.80 -0.48
N GLY A 125 -0.84 1.72 -1.80
CA GLY A 125 -0.97 2.89 -2.68
C GLY A 125 -2.21 3.72 -2.37
N LEU A 126 -3.36 3.08 -2.11
CA LEU A 126 -4.60 3.76 -1.69
C LEU A 126 -4.44 4.51 -0.37
N LEU A 127 -3.83 3.87 0.62
CA LEU A 127 -3.59 4.46 1.94
C LEU A 127 -2.65 5.66 1.83
N LEU A 128 -1.53 5.51 1.11
CA LEU A 128 -0.56 6.58 0.87
C LEU A 128 -1.17 7.76 0.11
N PHE A 129 -1.96 7.48 -0.94
CA PHE A 129 -2.67 8.50 -1.71
C PHE A 129 -3.62 9.31 -0.82
N THR A 130 -4.38 8.64 0.05
CA THR A 130 -5.34 9.28 0.96
C THR A 130 -4.67 10.25 1.91
N VAL A 131 -3.55 9.84 2.53
CA VAL A 131 -2.75 10.72 3.41
C VAL A 131 -2.21 11.91 2.62
N ALA A 132 -1.70 11.68 1.41
CA ALA A 132 -1.18 12.75 0.56
C ALA A 132 -2.27 13.77 0.18
N VAL A 133 -3.49 13.34 -0.13
CA VAL A 133 -4.60 14.25 -0.39
C VAL A 133 -4.94 15.09 0.84
N GLY A 134 -4.94 14.50 2.03
CA GLY A 134 -5.10 15.24 3.29
C GLY A 134 -4.03 16.33 3.48
N ILE A 135 -2.76 16.00 3.23
CA ILE A 135 -1.65 16.97 3.29
C ILE A 135 -1.83 18.08 2.23
N ARG A 136 -2.22 17.72 1.00
CA ARG A 136 -2.46 18.70 -0.06
C ARG A 136 -3.60 19.65 0.31
N ALA A 137 -4.69 19.14 0.86
CA ALA A 137 -5.78 19.96 1.34
C ALA A 137 -5.30 20.94 2.43
N HIS A 138 -4.42 20.46 3.33
CA HIS A 138 -3.83 21.32 4.35
C HIS A 138 -3.02 22.48 3.76
N ILE A 139 -2.22 22.20 2.74
CA ILE A 139 -1.36 23.17 2.04
C ILE A 139 -2.16 24.15 1.18
N SER A 140 -3.20 23.68 0.48
CA SER A 140 -3.88 24.45 -0.57
C SER A 140 -5.09 25.26 -0.08
N ILE A 141 -5.72 24.90 1.03
CA ILE A 141 -6.90 25.60 1.54
C ILE A 141 -6.46 26.75 2.44
N ALA A 142 -6.71 27.99 1.99
CA ALA A 142 -6.30 29.20 2.72
C ALA A 142 -7.00 29.35 4.09
N CYS A 143 -8.26 28.90 4.21
CA CYS A 143 -8.99 28.98 5.48
C CYS A 143 -8.54 27.85 6.44
N PRO A 144 -7.99 28.17 7.63
CA PRO A 144 -7.42 27.17 8.53
C PRO A 144 -8.48 26.21 9.11
N TYR A 145 -9.71 26.67 9.29
CA TYR A 145 -10.80 25.82 9.80
C TYR A 145 -11.26 24.81 8.74
N ALA A 146 -11.47 25.24 7.50
CA ALA A 146 -11.83 24.36 6.41
C ALA A 146 -10.72 23.33 6.11
N SER A 147 -9.47 23.78 6.13
CA SER A 147 -8.27 22.94 6.00
C SER A 147 -8.27 21.80 7.04
N LYS A 148 -8.49 22.12 8.33
CA LYS A 148 -8.55 21.12 9.41
C LYS A 148 -9.70 20.12 9.23
N VAL A 149 -10.89 20.59 8.86
CA VAL A 149 -12.04 19.71 8.61
C VAL A 149 -11.71 18.68 7.53
N VAL A 150 -11.14 19.12 6.41
CA VAL A 150 -10.77 18.22 5.31
C VAL A 150 -9.68 17.23 5.72
N VAL A 151 -8.67 17.67 6.48
CA VAL A 151 -7.65 16.76 7.04
C VAL A 151 -8.28 15.67 7.90
N PHE A 152 -9.17 16.03 8.83
CA PHE A 152 -9.87 15.05 9.68
C PHE A 152 -10.77 14.11 8.87
N MET A 153 -11.43 14.58 7.81
CA MET A 153 -12.19 13.73 6.90
C MET A 153 -11.29 12.67 6.23
N PHE A 154 -10.13 13.08 5.70
CA PHE A 154 -9.18 12.14 5.07
C PHE A 154 -8.52 11.21 6.09
N SER A 155 -8.26 11.67 7.32
CA SER A 155 -7.80 10.79 8.41
C SER A 155 -8.86 9.74 8.77
N GLY A 156 -10.14 10.12 8.86
CA GLY A 156 -11.24 9.18 9.08
C GLY A 156 -11.37 8.15 7.95
N ALA A 157 -11.28 8.60 6.70
CA ALA A 157 -11.28 7.72 5.54
C ALA A 157 -10.08 6.74 5.57
N PHE A 158 -8.89 7.22 5.88
CA PHE A 158 -7.69 6.38 6.03
C PHE A 158 -7.89 5.28 7.08
N LEU A 159 -8.37 5.64 8.28
CA LEU A 159 -8.60 4.67 9.36
C LEU A 159 -9.68 3.64 8.96
N ALA A 160 -10.75 4.08 8.31
CA ALA A 160 -11.80 3.19 7.82
C ALA A 160 -11.27 2.22 6.75
N MET A 161 -10.53 2.72 5.75
CA MET A 161 -9.89 1.88 4.73
C MET A 161 -8.92 0.88 5.35
N PHE A 162 -8.08 1.32 6.29
CA PHE A 162 -7.15 0.46 7.00
C PHE A 162 -7.89 -0.65 7.77
N GLN A 163 -8.99 -0.32 8.43
CA GLN A 163 -9.84 -1.30 9.11
C GLN A 163 -10.48 -2.29 8.15
N PHE A 164 -11.00 -1.83 7.01
CA PHE A 164 -11.57 -2.72 5.99
C PHE A 164 -10.52 -3.67 5.42
N VAL A 165 -9.31 -3.17 5.13
CA VAL A 165 -8.20 -4.00 4.67
C VAL A 165 -7.84 -5.04 5.74
N ASN A 166 -7.71 -4.65 7.01
CA ASN A 166 -7.39 -5.60 8.07
C ASN A 166 -8.48 -6.66 8.26
N THR A 167 -9.75 -6.27 8.25
CA THR A 167 -10.88 -7.19 8.45
C THR A 167 -10.99 -8.20 7.32
N ASN A 168 -10.80 -7.78 6.07
CA ASN A 168 -10.97 -8.64 4.89
C ASN A 168 -9.66 -9.32 4.43
N SER A 169 -8.50 -8.95 4.98
CA SER A 169 -7.19 -9.49 4.58
C SER A 169 -7.12 -11.01 4.71
N ARG A 170 -7.70 -11.60 5.76
CA ARG A 170 -7.67 -13.06 5.95
C ARG A 170 -8.39 -13.79 4.82
N GLU A 171 -9.51 -13.24 4.36
CA GLU A 171 -10.30 -13.81 3.27
C GLU A 171 -9.66 -13.59 1.90
N LEU A 172 -8.92 -12.49 1.71
CA LEU A 172 -8.28 -12.15 0.43
C LEU A 172 -6.89 -12.77 0.27
N THR A 173 -6.05 -12.71 1.29
CA THR A 173 -4.62 -13.12 1.22
C THR A 173 -4.25 -14.24 2.17
N GLY A 174 -5.09 -14.55 3.16
CA GLY A 174 -4.82 -15.62 4.13
C GLY A 174 -4.00 -15.16 5.32
N THR A 175 -3.71 -13.86 5.38
CA THR A 175 -2.92 -13.21 6.42
C THR A 175 -3.82 -12.43 7.36
N ASN A 176 -3.48 -12.36 8.66
CA ASN A 176 -4.27 -11.66 9.67
C ASN A 176 -3.92 -10.16 9.75
N GLY A 177 -4.18 -9.41 8.69
CA GLY A 177 -3.97 -7.97 8.64
C GLY A 177 -2.99 -7.52 7.56
N PHE A 178 -2.83 -6.20 7.47
CA PHE A 178 -2.00 -5.52 6.49
C PHE A 178 -0.49 -5.72 6.73
N VAL A 179 -0.04 -5.68 7.99
CA VAL A 179 1.38 -5.87 8.31
C VAL A 179 1.87 -7.30 8.01
N PRO A 180 1.14 -8.37 8.41
CA PRO A 180 1.49 -9.73 7.98
C PRO A 180 1.46 -9.92 6.46
N LEU A 181 0.57 -9.23 5.74
CA LEU A 181 0.55 -9.23 4.27
C LEU A 181 1.82 -8.61 3.68
N ALA A 182 2.27 -7.46 4.22
CA ALA A 182 3.52 -6.82 3.80
C ALA A 182 4.72 -7.77 4.03
N TRP A 183 4.75 -8.44 5.18
CA TRP A 183 5.78 -9.42 5.50
C TRP A 183 5.75 -10.62 4.56
N ASP A 184 4.57 -11.16 4.28
CA ASP A 184 4.43 -12.29 3.36
C ASP A 184 4.89 -11.92 1.94
N TYR A 185 4.54 -10.73 1.45
CA TYR A 185 5.06 -10.22 0.18
C TYR A 185 6.59 -10.14 0.15
N VAL A 186 7.22 -9.55 1.18
CA VAL A 186 8.69 -9.45 1.28
C VAL A 186 9.33 -10.84 1.36
N LYS A 187 8.74 -11.75 2.14
CA LYS A 187 9.19 -13.13 2.27
C LYS A 187 9.15 -13.84 0.92
N GLN A 188 8.05 -13.70 0.17
CA GLN A 188 7.92 -14.33 -1.13
C GLN A 188 8.90 -13.74 -2.16
N MET A 189 9.15 -12.42 -2.12
CA MET A 189 10.22 -11.80 -2.92
C MET A 189 11.59 -12.39 -2.60
N ALA A 190 11.91 -12.58 -1.32
CA ALA A 190 13.19 -13.15 -0.90
C ALA A 190 13.33 -14.63 -1.29
N VAL A 191 12.27 -15.44 -1.11
CA VAL A 191 12.26 -16.88 -1.42
C VAL A 191 12.30 -17.15 -2.93
N SER A 192 11.83 -16.22 -3.76
CA SER A 192 11.88 -16.36 -5.22
C SER A 192 13.29 -16.57 -5.80
N GLY A 193 14.35 -16.22 -5.04
CA GLY A 193 15.74 -16.39 -5.45
C GLY A 193 16.20 -15.48 -6.61
N SER A 194 15.33 -14.62 -7.13
CA SER A 194 15.67 -13.71 -8.23
C SER A 194 16.55 -12.57 -7.74
N VAL A 195 17.70 -12.37 -8.39
CA VAL A 195 18.62 -11.25 -8.11
C VAL A 195 17.91 -9.91 -8.24
N LEU A 196 16.99 -9.78 -9.19
CA LEU A 196 16.19 -8.55 -9.38
C LEU A 196 15.24 -8.30 -8.21
N ASN A 197 14.65 -9.35 -7.63
CA ASN A 197 13.79 -9.21 -6.46
C ASN A 197 14.59 -8.82 -5.22
N LEU A 198 15.80 -9.35 -5.05
CA LEU A 198 16.72 -8.94 -3.97
C LEU A 198 17.18 -7.49 -4.14
N ALA A 199 17.52 -7.08 -5.37
CA ALA A 199 17.87 -5.70 -5.66
C ALA A 199 16.69 -4.75 -5.38
N ALA A 200 15.47 -5.13 -5.77
CA ALA A 200 14.27 -4.35 -5.46
C ALA A 200 14.04 -4.19 -3.95
N LEU A 201 14.21 -5.26 -3.16
CA LEU A 201 14.16 -5.19 -1.69
C LEU A 201 15.24 -4.25 -1.14
N GLY A 202 16.47 -4.32 -1.66
CA GLY A 202 17.55 -3.40 -1.31
C GLY A 202 17.19 -1.94 -1.58
N CYS A 203 16.61 -1.64 -2.74
CA CYS A 203 16.14 -0.29 -3.07
C CYS A 203 14.98 0.16 -2.16
N MET A 204 14.06 -0.72 -1.78
CA MET A 204 12.99 -0.40 -0.83
C MET A 204 13.53 -0.08 0.57
N LEU A 205 14.52 -0.83 1.06
CA LEU A 205 15.13 -0.55 2.35
C LEU A 205 15.92 0.77 2.31
N LEU A 206 16.67 0.98 1.23
CA LEU A 206 17.43 2.20 1.03
C LEU A 206 16.50 3.43 0.97
N SER A 207 15.32 3.31 0.33
CA SER A 207 14.35 4.42 0.29
C SER A 207 13.79 4.75 1.67
N VAL A 208 13.53 3.74 2.52
CA VAL A 208 13.13 3.96 3.92
C VAL A 208 14.23 4.66 4.70
N VAL A 209 15.49 4.21 4.56
CA VAL A 209 16.65 4.84 5.21
C VAL A 209 16.77 6.32 4.78
N TRP A 210 16.71 6.62 3.49
CA TRP A 210 16.79 8.00 3.01
C TRP A 210 15.60 8.85 3.44
N THR A 211 14.41 8.26 3.57
CA THR A 211 13.24 8.96 4.09
C THR A 211 13.46 9.36 5.56
N VAL A 212 13.93 8.43 6.38
CA VAL A 212 14.25 8.69 7.80
C VAL A 212 15.37 9.73 7.93
N LEU A 213 16.44 9.61 7.14
CA LEU A 213 17.54 10.58 7.13
C LEU A 213 17.07 11.97 6.68
N THR A 214 16.17 12.04 5.71
CA THR A 214 15.56 13.29 5.27
C THR A 214 14.76 13.93 6.41
N VAL A 215 13.91 13.14 7.08
CA VAL A 215 13.15 13.63 8.25
C VAL A 215 14.09 14.11 9.35
N HIS A 216 15.15 13.35 9.65
CA HIS A 216 16.13 13.70 10.69
C HIS A 216 16.94 14.96 10.33
N HIS A 217 17.41 15.08 9.08
CA HIS A 217 18.19 16.22 8.63
C HIS A 217 17.37 17.52 8.65
N PHE A 218 16.08 17.41 8.33
CA PHE A 218 15.19 18.56 8.35
C PHE A 218 14.63 18.83 9.74
N ALA A 219 14.41 17.83 10.60
CA ALA A 219 13.92 18.05 11.96
C ALA A 219 14.85 19.02 12.72
N PRO A 220 14.41 20.25 13.02
CA PRO A 220 15.18 21.12 13.90
C PRO A 220 15.31 20.42 15.26
N PRO A 221 16.38 20.66 16.03
CA PRO A 221 16.48 20.15 17.39
C PRO A 221 15.17 20.45 18.13
N LEU A 222 14.54 19.45 18.74
CA LEU A 222 13.23 19.54 19.42
C LEU A 222 13.11 20.78 20.35
N ALA A 223 14.23 21.27 20.87
CA ALA A 223 14.35 22.51 21.63
C ALA A 223 13.78 23.76 20.94
N GLN A 224 13.82 23.85 19.60
CA GLN A 224 13.30 24.99 18.84
C GLN A 224 11.77 24.98 18.68
N TRP A 225 11.11 23.87 19.03
CA TRP A 225 9.67 23.68 18.87
C TRP A 225 8.87 23.86 20.17
N MET A 226 9.53 24.02 21.31
CA MET A 226 8.84 24.26 22.58
C MET A 226 8.49 25.75 22.72
N PRO A 227 7.20 26.14 22.68
CA PRO A 227 6.78 27.50 22.96
C PRO A 227 7.11 27.81 24.43
N GLY A 228 8.27 28.42 24.65
CA GLY A 228 8.86 28.62 25.97
C GLY A 228 10.39 28.78 25.93
N ALA A 229 11.05 28.27 24.88
CA ALA A 229 12.48 28.52 24.62
C ALA A 229 12.70 29.82 23.83
N VAL A 230 11.86 30.84 24.04
CA VAL A 230 12.20 32.21 23.64
C VAL A 230 13.35 32.61 24.53
N ALA A 231 14.56 32.58 23.98
CA ALA A 231 15.76 33.05 24.60
C ALA A 231 15.46 34.41 25.27
N ALA A 232 15.66 34.47 26.58
CA ALA A 232 15.78 35.73 27.28
C ALA A 232 16.89 36.51 26.57
N THR A 233 16.52 37.43 25.68
CA THR A 233 17.47 38.37 25.10
C THR A 233 18.06 39.14 26.26
N PRO A 234 19.38 39.07 26.51
CA PRO A 234 19.99 39.85 27.58
C PRO A 234 19.71 41.32 27.27
N VAL A 235 18.88 41.94 28.11
CA VAL A 235 18.68 43.38 28.10
C VAL A 235 20.05 43.98 28.37
N LYS A 236 20.63 44.68 27.39
CA LYS A 236 21.87 45.44 27.61
C LYS A 236 21.55 46.47 28.71
N PRO A 237 22.29 46.48 29.83
CA PRO A 237 22.17 47.57 30.79
C PRO A 237 22.60 48.87 30.09
N VAL A 238 21.76 49.90 30.23
CA VAL A 238 22.03 51.27 29.81
C VAL A 238 23.04 51.90 30.77
#